data_AF-A0A373LXI9-F1
#
_entry.id   AF-A0A373LXI9-F1
#
_cell.length_a   1.000
_cell.length_b   1.000
_cell.length_c   1.000
_cell.angle_alpha   90.00
_cell.angle_beta   90.00
_cell.angle_gamma   90.00
#
_symmetry.space_group_name_H-M   'P 1'
#
loop_
_entity.id
_entity.type
_entity.pdbx_description
1 polymer ?
#
loop_
_entity_poly.entity_id
_entity_poly.type
_entity_poly.pdbx_seq_one_letter_code
_entity_poly.pdbx_strand_id
1 'polypeptide(L)'
;MKKRIIAIVILVIVVAAGALLAWQYMKNRGGVEVRCDSTYPVNEKLKAYRQDDDRWKDDKLGESKFDMESSGCIITSIATAISASDNALTPGELNQLLSDNQVYDGEGNLQWGLLDAINGFHTKVYSDVSAAHIDECLKQNHYPIVKVHRQTLTSYHHFILIVGTKDGEYICMDPLENKLTKLSDYGSKVYAVRCVWYE
;
A
#
# COMPACT_ATOMS: atom_id res chain seq x y z
N MET A 1 -46.40 -27.95 3.67
CA MET A 1 -45.70 -27.14 2.63
C MET A 1 -44.88 -25.99 3.24
N LYS A 2 -45.46 -25.09 4.05
CA LYS A 2 -44.73 -23.97 4.71
C LYS A 2 -43.46 -24.39 5.47
N LYS A 3 -43.50 -25.44 6.30
CA LYS A 3 -42.32 -25.93 7.06
C LYS A 3 -41.15 -26.39 6.17
N ARG A 4 -41.43 -27.00 5.01
CA ARG A 4 -40.41 -27.44 4.04
C ARG A 4 -39.78 -26.24 3.32
N ILE A 5 -40.59 -25.25 2.95
CA ILE A 5 -40.10 -23.99 2.36
C ILE A 5 -39.19 -23.26 3.36
N ILE A 6 -39.60 -23.15 4.62
CA ILE A 6 -38.78 -22.53 5.68
C ILE A 6 -37.44 -23.27 5.84
N ALA A 7 -37.46 -24.61 5.88
CA ALA A 7 -36.23 -25.41 5.99
C ALA A 7 -35.28 -25.20 4.79
N ILE A 8 -35.82 -25.12 3.57
CA ILE A 8 -35.02 -24.85 2.36
C ILE A 8 -34.43 -23.45 2.39
N VAL A 9 -35.22 -22.43 2.79
CA VAL A 9 -34.73 -21.06 2.91
C VAL A 9 -33.61 -20.95 3.96
N ILE A 10 -33.78 -21.59 5.12
CA ILE A 10 -32.72 -21.65 6.14
C ILE A 10 -31.46 -22.31 5.58
N LEU A 11 -31.60 -23.45 4.88
CA LEU A 11 -30.46 -24.14 4.28
C LEU A 11 -29.72 -23.26 3.27
N VAL A 12 -30.45 -22.55 2.40
CA VAL A 12 -29.85 -21.61 1.42
C VAL A 12 -29.09 -20.49 2.12
N ILE A 13 -29.65 -19.91 3.19
CA ILE A 13 -28.97 -18.87 3.97
C ILE A 13 -27.70 -19.40 4.62
N VAL A 14 -27.74 -20.60 5.21
CA VAL A 14 -26.57 -21.22 5.83
C VAL A 14 -25.47 -21.51 4.80
N VAL A 15 -25.82 -22.04 3.62
CA VAL A 15 -24.87 -22.30 2.54
C VAL A 15 -24.27 -21.00 2.02
N ALA A 16 -25.09 -19.96 1.79
CA ALA A 16 -24.62 -18.66 1.36
C ALA A 16 -23.69 -18.01 2.39
N ALA A 17 -24.03 -18.08 3.68
CA ALA A 17 -23.18 -17.60 4.76
C ALA A 17 -21.85 -18.37 4.83
N GLY A 18 -21.88 -19.71 4.69
CA GLY A 18 -20.68 -20.53 4.65
C GLY A 18 -19.76 -20.18 3.47
N ALA A 19 -20.33 -19.98 2.29
CA ALA A 19 -19.59 -19.56 1.10
C ALA A 19 -18.97 -18.17 1.27
N LEU A 20 -19.70 -17.22 1.86
CA LEU A 20 -19.20 -15.87 2.16
C LEU A 20 -18.05 -15.90 3.16
N LEU A 21 -18.15 -16.71 4.23
CA LEU A 21 -17.08 -16.86 5.22
C LEU A 21 -15.83 -17.51 4.62
N ALA A 22 -16.00 -18.57 3.83
CA ALA A 22 -14.89 -19.21 3.13
C ALA A 22 -14.21 -18.25 2.14
N TRP A 23 -15.00 -17.47 1.39
CA TRP A 23 -14.49 -16.44 0.50
C TRP A 23 -13.72 -15.35 1.26
N GLN A 24 -14.25 -14.84 2.37
CA GLN A 24 -13.58 -13.83 3.18
C GLN A 24 -12.28 -14.34 3.82
N TYR A 25 -12.26 -15.61 4.25
CA TYR A 25 -11.05 -16.27 4.75
C TYR A 25 -9.98 -16.39 3.64
N MET A 26 -10.37 -16.87 2.46
CA MET A 26 -9.47 -16.96 1.31
C MET A 26 -8.95 -15.59 0.87
N LYS A 27 -9.83 -14.57 0.87
CA LYS A 27 -9.49 -13.18 0.53
C LYS A 27 -8.40 -12.62 1.45
N ASN A 28 -8.43 -12.96 2.73
CA ASN A 28 -7.52 -12.41 3.73
C ASN A 28 -6.34 -13.34 4.07
N ARG A 29 -6.14 -14.41 3.29
CA ARG A 29 -5.07 -15.37 3.51
C ARG A 29 -3.71 -14.72 3.22
N GLY A 30 -2.74 -14.96 4.09
CA GLY A 30 -1.37 -14.43 3.95
C GLY A 30 -1.15 -13.03 4.51
N GLY A 31 -2.21 -12.34 4.95
CA GLY A 31 -2.08 -11.06 5.66
C GLY A 31 -1.80 -11.27 7.14
N VAL A 32 -0.88 -10.49 7.69
CA VAL A 32 -0.56 -10.45 9.12
C VAL A 32 -1.29 -9.27 9.75
N GLU A 33 -2.03 -9.53 10.84
CA GLU A 33 -2.62 -8.45 11.63
C GLU A 33 -1.49 -7.76 12.42
N VAL A 34 -1.38 -6.45 12.27
CA VAL A 34 -0.38 -5.63 12.97
C VAL A 34 -1.08 -4.56 13.79
N ARG A 35 -0.50 -4.23 14.94
CA ARG A 35 -0.96 -3.18 15.85
C ARG A 35 0.26 -2.36 16.26
N CYS A 36 0.06 -1.07 16.52
CA CYS A 36 1.16 -0.24 16.99
C CYS A 36 1.20 -0.30 18.52
N ASP A 37 2.38 -0.64 19.05
CA ASP A 37 2.65 -0.62 20.49
C ASP A 37 3.56 0.57 20.88
N SER A 38 4.06 1.29 19.87
CA SER A 38 4.99 2.42 20.00
C SER A 38 4.36 3.68 19.43
N THR A 39 4.78 4.85 19.94
CA THR A 39 4.36 6.16 19.41
C THR A 39 5.45 6.78 18.53
N TYR A 40 5.09 7.07 17.29
CA TYR A 40 5.87 7.84 16.33
C TYR A 40 5.08 9.08 15.90
N PRO A 41 5.69 10.28 15.90
CA PRO A 41 5.00 11.49 15.48
C PRO A 41 4.58 11.37 14.01
N VAL A 42 3.38 11.86 13.69
CA VAL A 42 2.95 11.99 12.30
C VAL A 42 3.75 13.12 11.67
N ASN A 43 4.48 12.85 10.58
CA ASN A 43 5.25 13.89 9.90
C ASN A 43 4.36 14.74 8.99
N GLU A 44 4.02 15.94 9.46
CA GLU A 44 3.18 16.91 8.74
C GLU A 44 3.90 17.59 7.55
N LYS A 45 5.22 17.42 7.41
CA LYS A 45 5.98 17.97 6.27
C LYS A 45 5.86 17.15 4.99
N LEU A 46 5.40 15.89 5.10
CA LEU A 46 5.21 15.04 3.93
C LEU A 46 4.10 15.58 3.03
N LYS A 47 4.32 15.57 1.72
CA LYS A 47 3.33 15.95 0.72
C LYS A 47 2.47 14.74 0.37
N ALA A 48 1.16 14.82 0.60
CA ALA A 48 0.23 13.81 0.14
C ALA A 48 -0.01 13.94 -1.37
N TYR A 49 0.48 12.98 -2.15
CA TYR A 49 0.27 12.92 -3.59
C TYR A 49 -0.80 11.90 -3.96
N ARG A 50 -1.49 12.15 -5.08
CA ARG A 50 -2.44 11.23 -5.68
C ARG A 50 -1.83 10.48 -6.86
N GLN A 51 -2.09 9.18 -7.00
CA GLN A 51 -1.61 8.41 -8.16
C GLN A 51 -2.41 8.74 -9.44
N ASP A 52 -3.66 9.20 -9.29
CA ASP A 52 -4.60 9.53 -10.36
C ASP A 52 -4.68 11.04 -10.66
N ASP A 53 -3.64 11.79 -10.33
CA ASP A 53 -3.54 13.23 -10.64
C ASP A 53 -3.38 13.45 -12.15
N ASP A 54 -4.15 14.39 -12.71
CA ASP A 54 -4.18 14.70 -14.15
C ASP A 54 -2.80 14.99 -14.77
N ARG A 55 -1.81 15.39 -13.98
CA ARG A 55 -0.45 15.67 -14.46
C ARG A 55 0.35 14.44 -14.85
N TRP A 56 0.06 13.27 -14.28
CA TRP A 56 0.84 12.04 -14.51
C TRP A 56 0.00 10.77 -14.61
N LYS A 57 -1.32 10.84 -14.38
CA LYS A 57 -2.21 9.66 -14.34
C LYS A 57 -2.10 8.76 -15.58
N ASP A 58 -1.83 9.35 -16.74
CA ASP A 58 -1.73 8.66 -18.03
C ASP A 58 -0.29 8.16 -18.34
N ASP A 59 0.69 8.51 -17.51
CA ASP A 59 2.09 8.10 -17.69
C ASP A 59 2.22 6.59 -17.47
N LYS A 60 2.93 5.92 -18.38
CA LYS A 60 3.17 4.48 -18.30
C LYS A 60 4.23 4.13 -17.26
N LEU A 61 4.07 2.96 -16.66
CA LEU A 61 5.07 2.38 -15.77
C LEU A 61 6.10 1.63 -16.64
N GLY A 62 7.17 2.33 -17.02
CA GLY A 62 8.10 1.87 -18.05
C GLY A 62 7.39 1.58 -19.36
N GLU A 63 7.73 0.45 -19.99
CA GLU A 63 7.12 -0.01 -21.25
C GLU A 63 5.85 -0.86 -21.05
N SER A 64 5.34 -0.96 -19.82
CA SER A 64 4.18 -1.81 -19.53
C SER A 64 2.87 -1.20 -20.04
N LYS A 65 1.82 -2.01 -20.09
CA LYS A 65 0.46 -1.53 -20.41
C LYS A 65 -0.16 -0.66 -19.31
N PHE A 66 0.39 -0.71 -18.10
CA PHE A 66 -0.14 -0.04 -16.92
C PHE A 66 0.36 1.39 -16.82
N ASP A 67 -0.44 2.23 -16.19
CA ASP A 67 -0.19 3.65 -15.96
C ASP A 67 -0.27 4.01 -14.46
N MET A 68 0.10 5.24 -14.15
CA MET A 68 0.06 5.77 -12.79
C MET A 68 -1.34 5.70 -12.18
N GLU A 69 -2.40 5.99 -12.93
CA GLU A 69 -3.78 5.88 -12.43
C GLU A 69 -4.11 4.47 -11.99
N SER A 70 -3.85 3.48 -12.85
CA SER A 70 -4.24 2.10 -12.59
C SER A 70 -3.34 1.39 -11.59
N SER A 71 -2.04 1.72 -11.56
CA SER A 71 -1.01 0.91 -10.86
C SER A 71 0.08 1.70 -10.14
N GLY A 72 0.02 3.04 -10.12
CA GLY A 72 1.05 3.92 -9.56
C GLY A 72 1.10 4.06 -8.03
N CYS A 73 0.35 3.24 -7.28
CA CYS A 73 0.26 3.33 -5.81
C CYS A 73 1.61 3.28 -5.10
N ILE A 74 2.49 2.36 -5.52
CA ILE A 74 3.81 2.20 -4.92
C ILE A 74 4.75 3.37 -5.26
N ILE A 75 4.72 3.87 -6.49
CA ILE A 75 5.54 5.01 -6.93
C ILE A 75 5.11 6.28 -6.19
N THR A 76 3.80 6.50 -6.10
CA THR A 76 3.24 7.65 -5.37
C THR A 76 3.57 7.58 -3.87
N SER A 77 3.58 6.38 -3.29
CA SER A 77 4.00 6.17 -1.89
C SER A 77 5.49 6.46 -1.69
N ILE A 78 6.36 6.08 -2.64
CA ILE A 78 7.81 6.41 -2.60
C ILE A 78 8.01 7.92 -2.72
N ALA A 79 7.37 8.57 -3.69
CA ALA A 79 7.44 10.03 -3.87
C ALA A 79 6.97 10.78 -2.61
N THR A 80 5.92 10.29 -1.96
CA THR A 80 5.45 10.81 -0.67
C THR A 80 6.50 10.61 0.43
N ALA A 81 7.09 9.41 0.54
CA ALA A 81 8.09 9.09 1.58
C ALA A 81 9.34 9.97 1.51
N ILE A 82 9.79 10.33 0.31
CA ILE A 82 10.96 11.20 0.09
C ILE A 82 10.60 12.69 -0.01
N SER A 83 9.32 13.07 0.10
CA SER A 83 8.87 14.44 -0.22
C SER A 83 9.41 15.55 0.68
N ALA A 84 10.01 15.18 1.82
CA ALA A 84 10.66 16.08 2.76
C ALA A 84 12.20 16.00 2.75
N SER A 85 12.80 15.22 1.83
CA SER A 85 14.25 15.18 1.63
C SER A 85 14.73 16.32 0.74
N ASP A 86 16.05 16.47 0.61
CA ASP A 86 16.68 17.46 -0.27
C ASP A 86 16.51 17.15 -1.77
N ASN A 87 16.00 15.95 -2.11
CA ASN A 87 15.68 15.54 -3.48
C ASN A 87 14.22 15.07 -3.60
N ALA A 88 13.29 15.90 -3.13
CA ALA A 88 11.87 15.62 -3.27
C ALA A 88 11.46 15.58 -4.75
N LEU A 89 10.91 14.45 -5.20
CA LEU A 89 10.33 14.27 -6.53
C LEU A 89 8.81 14.13 -6.42
N THR A 90 8.09 14.67 -7.40
CA THR A 90 6.66 14.35 -7.60
C THR A 90 6.51 12.92 -8.13
N PRO A 91 5.31 12.31 -8.07
CA PRO A 91 5.10 10.96 -8.62
C PRO A 91 5.43 10.86 -10.11
N GLY A 92 5.11 11.88 -10.91
CA GLY A 92 5.45 11.92 -12.33
C GLY A 92 6.95 11.99 -12.57
N GLU A 93 7.67 12.88 -11.87
CA GLU A 93 9.14 12.99 -11.97
C GLU A 93 9.84 11.70 -11.53
N LEU A 94 9.37 11.08 -10.44
CA LEU A 94 9.89 9.79 -9.99
C LEU A 94 9.59 8.71 -11.02
N ASN A 95 8.38 8.62 -11.55
CA ASN A 95 8.02 7.63 -12.57
C ASN A 95 8.90 7.75 -13.82
N GLN A 96 9.18 8.97 -14.27
CA GLN A 96 10.08 9.24 -15.38
C GLN A 96 11.51 8.77 -15.07
N LEU A 97 12.06 9.16 -13.91
CA LEU A 97 13.40 8.75 -13.48
C LEU A 97 13.54 7.23 -13.42
N LEU A 98 12.53 6.53 -12.90
CA LEU A 98 12.53 5.07 -12.81
C LEU A 98 12.44 4.42 -14.20
N SER A 99 11.70 5.03 -15.13
CA SER A 99 11.59 4.57 -16.51
C SER A 99 12.91 4.74 -17.27
N ASP A 100 13.56 5.91 -17.13
CA ASP A 100 14.85 6.22 -17.75
C ASP A 100 15.97 5.28 -17.27
N ASN A 101 15.88 4.82 -16.01
CA ASN A 101 16.81 3.86 -15.43
C ASN A 101 16.37 2.39 -15.59
N GLN A 102 15.32 2.13 -16.37
CA GLN A 102 14.79 0.78 -16.63
C GLN A 102 14.50 -0.03 -15.35
N VAL A 103 14.02 0.65 -14.30
CA VAL A 103 13.74 0.02 -13.00
C VAL A 103 12.51 -0.89 -13.05
N TYR A 104 11.65 -0.75 -14.05
CA TYR A 104 10.46 -1.58 -14.23
C TYR A 104 10.75 -2.85 -15.03
N ASP A 105 10.08 -3.96 -14.69
CA ASP A 105 9.94 -5.08 -15.62
C ASP A 105 8.83 -4.82 -16.67
N GLY A 106 8.64 -5.76 -17.60
CA GLY A 106 7.64 -5.63 -18.66
C GLY A 106 6.18 -5.59 -18.19
N GLU A 107 5.90 -5.95 -16.93
CA GLU A 107 4.58 -5.86 -16.31
C GLU A 107 4.47 -4.62 -15.39
N GLY A 108 5.45 -3.71 -15.43
CA GLY A 108 5.44 -2.48 -14.65
C GLY A 108 5.79 -2.70 -13.17
N ASN A 109 6.30 -3.87 -12.78
CA ASN A 109 6.73 -4.09 -11.40
C ASN A 109 8.10 -3.46 -11.16
N LEU A 110 8.18 -2.71 -10.06
CA LEU A 110 9.42 -2.09 -9.60
C LEU A 110 10.46 -3.17 -9.20
N GLN A 111 11.63 -3.12 -9.82
CA GLN A 111 12.78 -3.94 -9.46
C GLN A 111 13.59 -3.24 -8.37
N TRP A 112 13.38 -3.65 -7.11
CA TRP A 112 13.94 -2.98 -5.92
C TRP A 112 15.46 -2.80 -5.96
N GLY A 113 16.21 -3.81 -6.42
CA GLY A 113 17.66 -3.72 -6.53
C GLY A 113 18.14 -2.69 -7.57
N LEU A 114 17.33 -2.41 -8.61
CA LEU A 114 17.64 -1.36 -9.58
C LEU A 114 17.33 0.03 -9.00
N LEU A 115 16.26 0.17 -8.22
CA LEU A 115 15.99 1.40 -7.47
C LEU A 115 17.13 1.71 -6.48
N ASP A 116 17.57 0.73 -5.71
CA ASP A 116 18.67 0.87 -4.74
C ASP A 116 20.02 1.23 -5.39
N ALA A 117 20.18 0.91 -6.69
CA ALA A 117 21.37 1.25 -7.45
C ALA A 117 21.37 2.71 -7.95
N ILE A 118 20.23 3.41 -7.90
CA ILE A 118 20.17 4.83 -8.25
C ILE A 118 20.75 5.64 -7.10
N ASN A 119 21.72 6.50 -7.40
CA ASN A 119 22.43 7.28 -6.39
C ASN A 119 21.47 8.08 -5.49
N GLY A 120 21.66 7.93 -4.18
CA GLY A 120 20.88 8.58 -3.13
C GLY A 120 19.62 7.82 -2.71
N PHE A 121 19.13 6.88 -3.53
CA PHE A 121 18.03 6.01 -3.10
C PHE A 121 18.54 4.85 -2.27
N HIS A 122 17.76 4.52 -1.25
CA HIS A 122 17.97 3.35 -0.42
C HIS A 122 16.65 2.62 -0.21
N THR A 123 16.72 1.30 -0.22
CA THR A 123 15.57 0.42 -0.12
C THR A 123 15.77 -0.65 0.92
N LYS A 124 14.68 -0.99 1.63
CA LYS A 124 14.62 -2.17 2.48
C LYS A 124 13.37 -2.98 2.15
N VAL A 125 13.59 -4.20 1.68
CA VAL A 125 12.55 -5.16 1.29
C VAL A 125 12.49 -6.26 2.34
N TYR A 126 11.48 -6.23 3.20
CA TYR A 126 11.30 -7.25 4.23
C TYR A 126 10.74 -8.55 3.62
N SER A 127 11.31 -9.69 4.03
CA SER A 127 10.92 -11.04 3.58
C SER A 127 9.63 -11.54 4.25
N ASP A 128 9.29 -10.99 5.42
CA ASP A 128 8.07 -11.25 6.18
C ASP A 128 7.42 -9.95 6.67
N VAL A 129 6.27 -10.06 7.34
CA VAL A 129 5.50 -8.93 7.86
C VAL A 129 5.48 -8.97 9.37
N SER A 130 5.87 -7.88 10.02
CA SER A 130 5.74 -7.70 11.45
C SER A 130 5.58 -6.21 11.80
N ALA A 131 4.98 -5.92 12.96
CA ALA A 131 4.96 -4.56 13.50
C ALA A 131 6.39 -4.05 13.78
N ALA A 132 7.32 -4.94 14.14
CA ALA A 132 8.71 -4.59 14.38
C ALA A 132 9.41 -4.01 13.13
N HIS A 133 9.11 -4.54 11.93
CA HIS A 133 9.65 -4.01 10.67
C HIS A 133 9.10 -2.62 10.35
N ILE A 134 7.82 -2.39 10.59
CA ILE A 134 7.18 -1.07 10.44
C ILE A 134 7.83 -0.07 11.41
N ASP A 135 7.95 -0.46 12.67
CA ASP A 135 8.56 0.33 13.74
C ASP A 135 10.03 0.64 13.47
N GLU A 136 10.80 -0.29 12.89
CA GLU A 136 12.20 -0.08 12.52
C GLU A 136 12.36 1.05 11.50
N CYS A 137 11.45 1.14 10.53
CA CYS A 137 11.44 2.24 9.55
C CYS A 137 11.16 3.57 10.24
N LEU A 138 10.07 3.62 11.03
CA LEU A 138 9.63 4.84 11.71
C LEU A 138 10.64 5.35 12.74
N LYS A 139 11.37 4.46 13.43
CA LYS A 139 12.47 4.84 14.35
C LYS A 139 13.60 5.60 13.67
N GLN A 140 13.83 5.33 12.39
CA GLN A 140 14.85 6.00 11.57
C GLN A 140 14.30 7.23 10.84
N ASN A 141 13.07 7.66 11.15
CA ASN A 141 12.37 8.73 10.45
C ASN A 141 12.16 8.43 8.95
N HIS A 142 12.12 7.14 8.60
CA HIS A 142 11.70 6.65 7.29
C HIS A 142 10.27 6.11 7.37
N TYR A 143 9.59 6.01 6.23
CA TYR A 143 8.15 5.77 6.19
C TYR A 143 7.86 4.42 5.51
N PRO A 144 7.35 3.42 6.25
CA PRO A 144 7.11 2.11 5.68
C PRO A 144 5.93 2.15 4.71
N ILE A 145 6.16 1.59 3.52
CA ILE A 145 5.15 1.37 2.49
C ILE A 145 4.63 -0.05 2.66
N VAL A 146 3.33 -0.18 2.92
CA VAL A 146 2.70 -1.47 3.24
C VAL A 146 1.71 -1.88 2.17
N LYS A 147 1.73 -3.17 1.83
CA LYS A 147 0.72 -3.77 0.96
C LYS A 147 -0.51 -4.13 1.79
N VAL A 148 -1.66 -3.63 1.38
CA VAL A 148 -2.96 -3.89 2.00
C VAL A 148 -3.98 -4.39 0.97
N HIS A 149 -5.12 -4.88 1.45
CA HIS A 149 -6.29 -5.16 0.61
C HIS A 149 -7.28 -4.01 0.77
N ARG A 150 -7.68 -3.38 -0.33
CA ARG A 150 -8.78 -2.41 -0.28
C ARG A 150 -10.08 -3.16 0.05
N GLN A 151 -10.97 -2.51 0.79
CA GLN A 151 -12.30 -3.06 1.11
C GLN A 151 -13.28 -2.95 -0.08
N THR A 152 -12.80 -3.21 -1.30
CA THR A 152 -13.63 -3.25 -2.51
C THR A 152 -13.88 -4.69 -2.95
N LEU A 153 -14.86 -4.89 -3.83
CA LEU A 153 -15.23 -6.19 -4.37
C LEU A 153 -14.19 -6.74 -5.37
N THR A 154 -13.41 -5.88 -6.02
CA THR A 154 -12.58 -6.25 -7.19
C THR A 154 -11.10 -5.86 -7.08
N SER A 155 -10.71 -4.89 -6.25
CA SER A 155 -9.29 -4.50 -6.09
C SER A 155 -8.63 -5.36 -5.02
N TYR A 156 -7.62 -6.13 -5.43
CA TYR A 156 -7.00 -7.13 -4.55
C TYR A 156 -5.78 -6.58 -3.78
N HIS A 157 -5.00 -5.67 -4.37
CA HIS A 157 -3.75 -5.21 -3.78
C HIS A 157 -3.57 -3.71 -3.95
N HIS A 158 -3.11 -3.05 -2.90
CA HIS A 158 -2.84 -1.61 -2.88
C HIS A 158 -1.69 -1.31 -1.94
N PHE A 159 -0.87 -0.32 -2.28
CA PHE A 159 0.21 0.13 -1.42
C PHE A 159 -0.13 1.49 -0.83
N ILE A 160 0.06 1.61 0.48
CA ILE A 160 -0.14 2.85 1.24
C ILE A 160 1.10 3.13 2.10
N LEU A 161 1.31 4.39 2.45
CA LEU A 161 2.43 4.82 3.27
C LEU A 161 1.99 5.00 4.73
N ILE A 162 2.68 4.40 5.69
CA ILE A 162 2.49 4.71 7.12
C ILE A 162 3.39 5.92 7.45
N VAL A 163 2.79 6.97 8.01
CA VAL A 163 3.44 8.26 8.27
C VAL A 163 3.67 8.55 9.76
N GLY A 164 3.28 7.63 10.62
CA GLY A 164 3.40 7.73 12.07
C GLY A 164 2.27 6.99 12.78
N THR A 165 2.04 7.34 14.04
CA THR A 165 0.99 6.74 14.87
C THR A 165 0.20 7.81 15.60
N LYS A 166 -1.07 7.55 15.87
CA LYS A 166 -1.92 8.42 16.69
C LYS A 166 -2.99 7.58 17.37
N ASP A 167 -3.18 7.79 18.67
CA ASP A 167 -4.22 7.14 19.47
C ASP A 167 -4.21 5.60 19.39
N GLY A 168 -3.02 4.98 19.35
CA GLY A 168 -2.87 3.52 19.24
C GLY A 168 -3.06 2.94 17.83
N GLU A 169 -3.14 3.79 16.81
CA GLU A 169 -3.31 3.39 15.41
C GLU A 169 -2.14 3.86 14.54
N TYR A 170 -1.78 3.06 13.53
CA TYR A 170 -0.93 3.52 12.43
C TYR A 170 -1.72 4.47 11.54
N ILE A 171 -1.15 5.64 11.29
CA ILE A 171 -1.71 6.67 10.42
C ILE A 171 -1.07 6.56 9.04
N CYS A 172 -1.89 6.60 8.00
CA CYS A 172 -1.48 6.34 6.64
C CYS A 172 -1.82 7.48 5.69
N MET A 173 -0.99 7.65 4.66
CA MET A 173 -1.34 8.36 3.43
C MET A 173 -1.62 7.30 2.35
N ASP A 174 -2.84 7.30 1.83
CA ASP A 174 -3.25 6.44 0.72
C ASP A 174 -3.22 7.28 -0.59
N PRO A 175 -2.48 6.84 -1.63
CA PRO A 175 -2.40 7.51 -2.93
C PRO A 175 -3.72 7.75 -3.67
N LEU A 176 -4.84 7.20 -3.19
CA LEU A 176 -6.18 7.37 -3.75
C LEU A 176 -7.13 8.16 -2.81
N GLU A 177 -6.68 8.57 -1.63
CA GLU A 177 -7.48 9.28 -0.63
C GLU A 177 -6.96 10.71 -0.42
N ASN A 178 -7.88 11.66 -0.20
CA ASN A 178 -7.54 13.07 0.04
C ASN A 178 -7.33 13.42 1.52
N LYS A 179 -7.35 12.41 2.39
CA LYS A 179 -7.25 12.56 3.84
C LYS A 179 -6.31 11.50 4.39
N LEU A 180 -5.78 11.76 5.58
CA LEU A 180 -5.12 10.72 6.37
C LEU A 180 -6.12 9.59 6.63
N THR A 181 -5.64 8.37 6.47
CA THR A 181 -6.38 7.13 6.76
C THR A 181 -5.73 6.42 7.93
N LYS A 182 -6.38 5.37 8.43
CA LYS A 182 -5.83 4.49 9.46
C LYS A 182 -5.59 3.12 8.87
N LEU A 183 -4.60 2.40 9.37
CA LEU A 183 -4.38 1.02 8.92
C LEU A 183 -5.60 0.12 9.20
N SER A 184 -6.35 0.42 10.26
CA SER A 184 -7.63 -0.22 10.57
C SER A 184 -8.73 -0.01 9.52
N ASP A 185 -8.67 1.05 8.72
CA ASP A 185 -9.55 1.24 7.55
C ASP A 185 -9.34 0.14 6.50
N TYR A 186 -8.17 -0.52 6.53
CA TYR A 186 -7.80 -1.67 5.68
C TYR A 186 -7.81 -3.00 6.45
N GLY A 187 -8.47 -3.02 7.62
CA GLY A 187 -8.62 -4.22 8.45
C GLY A 187 -7.37 -4.59 9.25
N SER A 188 -6.43 -3.66 9.44
CA SER A 188 -5.18 -3.86 10.18
C SER A 188 -4.30 -4.99 9.66
N LYS A 189 -4.51 -5.41 8.39
CA LYS A 189 -3.80 -6.53 7.76
C LYS A 189 -2.81 -6.06 6.71
N VAL A 190 -1.56 -6.44 6.90
CA VAL A 190 -0.44 -6.13 6.00
C VAL A 190 0.06 -7.41 5.34
N TYR A 191 0.37 -7.31 4.05
CA TYR A 191 0.80 -8.44 3.20
C TYR A 191 2.25 -8.32 2.75
N ALA A 192 2.85 -7.13 2.85
CA ALA A 192 4.26 -6.87 2.60
C ALA A 192 4.64 -5.53 3.25
N VAL A 193 5.90 -5.40 3.66
CA VAL A 193 6.49 -4.16 4.16
C VAL A 193 7.70 -3.81 3.31
N ARG A 194 7.79 -2.55 2.90
CA ARG A 194 8.92 -1.96 2.20
C ARG A 194 9.28 -0.66 2.88
N CYS A 195 10.54 -0.26 2.81
CA CYS A 195 10.97 1.09 3.19
C CYS A 195 11.80 1.65 2.07
N VAL A 196 11.56 2.92 1.72
CA VAL A 196 12.38 3.64 0.74
C VAL A 196 12.64 5.04 1.29
N TRP A 197 13.89 5.47 1.21
CA TRP A 197 14.31 6.81 1.61
C TRP A 197 15.37 7.35 0.65
N TYR A 198 15.67 8.64 0.78
CA TYR A 198 16.66 9.33 -0.03
C TYR A 198 17.61 10.13 0.86
N GLU A 199 18.91 9.89 0.76
CA GLU A 199 19.99 10.50 1.55
C GLU A 199 21.28 10.69 0.75
#